data_AF-A0A1C5VPL2-F1
#
_entry.id   AF-A0A1C5VPL2-F1
#
_cell.length_a   1.000
_cell.length_b   1.000
_cell.length_c   1.000
_cell.angle_alpha   90.00
_cell.angle_beta   90.00
_cell.angle_gamma   90.00
#
_symmetry.space_group_name_H-M   'P 1'
#
loop_
_entity.id
_entity.type
_entity.pdbx_description
1 polymer ?
#
loop_
_entity_poly.entity_id
_entity_poly.type
_entity_poly.pdbx_seq_one_letter_code
_entity_poly.pdbx_strand_id
1 'polypeptide(L)' 'MEEKYKTCKHSTSRVGELIVYVHPTCPRLSMIKSTLCSSKIRCMECRSWEARK' A
#
# COMPACT_ATOMS: atom_id res chain seq x y z
N MET A 1 -16.44 -1.72 3.36
CA MET A 1 -15.58 -0.74 2.66
C MET A 1 -14.41 -1.54 2.11
N GLU A 2 -14.38 -1.80 0.82
CA GLU A 2 -13.27 -2.55 0.22
C GLU A 2 -11.96 -1.86 0.56
N GLU A 3 -11.01 -2.62 1.09
CA GLU A 3 -9.75 -2.08 1.61
C GLU A 3 -8.93 -1.49 0.45
N LYS A 4 -9.02 -0.16 0.22
CA LYS A 4 -8.39 0.59 -0.89
C LYS A 4 -6.92 0.24 -1.16
N TYR A 5 -6.20 -0.22 -0.14
CA TYR A 5 -4.80 -0.64 -0.26
C TYR A 5 -4.59 -1.97 -0.99
N LYS A 6 -5.60 -2.84 -1.05
CA LYS A 6 -5.54 -4.09 -1.84
C LYS A 6 -5.55 -3.79 -3.34
N THR A 7 -6.26 -2.76 -3.75
CA THR A 7 -6.40 -2.32 -5.14
C THR A 7 -5.49 -1.15 -5.49
N CYS A 8 -4.52 -0.83 -4.63
CA CYS A 8 -3.55 0.24 -4.88
C CYS A 8 -2.49 -0.24 -5.88
N LYS A 9 -2.22 0.55 -6.94
CA LYS A 9 -1.20 0.23 -7.96
C LYS A 9 0.23 0.05 -7.42
N HIS A 10 0.49 0.58 -6.22
CA HIS A 10 1.80 0.48 -5.58
C HIS A 10 1.90 -0.73 -4.64
N SER A 11 0.77 -1.35 -4.31
CA SER A 11 0.71 -2.51 -3.43
C SER A 11 1.22 -3.74 -4.18
N THR A 12 1.98 -4.60 -3.52
CA THR A 12 2.38 -5.89 -4.07
C THR A 12 1.30 -6.97 -3.84
N SER A 13 0.06 -6.57 -3.55
CA SER A 13 -1.06 -7.40 -3.08
C SER A 13 -0.85 -8.10 -1.72
N ARG A 14 0.37 -8.12 -1.20
CA ARG A 14 0.69 -8.64 0.13
C ARG A 14 0.38 -7.59 1.18
N VAL A 15 -0.44 -7.96 2.16
CA VAL A 15 -0.88 -7.09 3.24
C VAL A 15 -0.69 -7.84 4.55
N GLY A 16 0.03 -7.23 5.50
CA GLY A 16 0.12 -7.68 6.87
C GLY A 16 -0.99 -7.06 7.74
N GLU A 17 -0.89 -7.25 9.05
CA GLU A 17 -1.90 -6.74 9.99
C GLU A 17 -2.00 -5.21 9.96
N LEU A 18 -0.86 -4.51 10.01
CA LEU A 18 -0.78 -3.04 10.03
C LEU A 18 -0.07 -2.42 8.81
N ILE A 19 0.62 -3.25 8.03
CA ILE A 19 1.45 -2.82 6.90
C ILE A 19 0.96 -3.38 5.58
N VAL A 20 1.18 -2.63 4.52
CA VAL A 20 0.96 -3.00 3.11
C VAL A 20 2.33 -3.07 2.48
N TYR A 21 2.66 -4.19 1.85
CA TYR A 21 3.92 -4.33 1.13
C TYR A 21 3.81 -3.59 -0.20
N VAL A 22 4.82 -2.81 -0.54
CA VAL A 22 4.74 -1.88 -1.68
C VAL A 22 5.96 -1.98 -2.58
N HIS A 23 5.76 -1.63 -3.85
CA HIS A 23 6.83 -1.45 -4.80
C HIS A 23 7.65 -0.17 -4.48
N PRO A 24 8.91 -0.08 -4.97
CA PRO A 24 9.75 1.12 -4.86
C PRO A 24 9.12 2.39 -5.45
N THR A 25 8.09 2.24 -6.29
CA THR A 25 7.34 3.32 -6.92
C THR A 25 6.38 4.03 -5.95
N CYS A 26 6.16 3.49 -4.74
CA CYS A 26 5.27 4.12 -3.76
C CYS A 26 5.93 5.36 -3.12
N PRO A 27 5.35 6.56 -3.26
CA PRO A 27 5.93 7.78 -2.67
C PRO A 27 5.86 7.82 -1.15
N ARG A 28 5.10 6.92 -0.53
CA ARG A 28 4.92 6.82 0.94
C ARG A 28 5.60 5.57 1.52
N LEU A 29 6.52 4.94 0.78
CA LEU A 29 7.22 3.75 1.24
C LEU A 29 8.09 4.03 2.46
N SER A 30 8.33 2.98 3.23
CA SER A 30 9.25 2.93 4.34
C SER A 30 9.89 1.56 4.36
N MET A 31 11.18 1.49 4.66
CA MET A 31 11.91 0.23 4.70
C MET A 31 11.98 -0.26 6.15
N ILE A 32 11.48 -1.47 6.41
CA ILE A 32 11.58 -2.14 7.72
C ILE A 32 12.28 -3.48 7.47
N LYS A 33 13.43 -3.71 8.12
CA LYS A 33 14.22 -4.96 7.98
C LYS A 33 14.35 -5.39 6.50
N SER A 34 14.82 -4.48 5.65
CA SER A 34 15.00 -4.68 4.20
C SER A 34 13.72 -4.92 3.38
N THR A 35 12.55 -4.75 3.97
CA THR A 35 11.26 -4.89 3.30
C THR A 35 10.64 -3.52 3.04
N LEU A 36 10.21 -3.26 1.81
CA LEU A 36 9.47 -2.06 1.45
C LEU A 36 8.00 -2.19 1.84
N CYS A 37 7.54 -1.30 2.69
CA CYS A 37 6.19 -1.31 3.21
C CYS A 37 5.63 0.11 3.37
N SER A 38 4.32 0.22 3.47
CA SER A 38 3.61 1.44 3.86
C SER A 38 2.55 1.06 4.89
N SER A 39 2.25 1.93 5.84
CA SER A 39 1.17 1.69 6.81
C SER A 39 -0.19 1.66 6.11
N LYS A 40 -1.13 0.85 6.59
CA LYS A 40 -2.52 0.83 6.08
C LYS A 40 -3.15 2.22 6.09
N ILE A 41 -2.92 3.01 7.15
CA ILE A 41 -3.40 4.40 7.28
C ILE A 41 -2.96 5.27 6.10
N ARG A 42 -1.65 5.33 5.83
CA ARG A 42 -1.08 6.07 4.69
C ARG A 42 -1.60 5.57 3.34
N CYS A 43 -1.86 4.27 3.27
CA CYS A 43 -2.35 3.62 2.07
C CYS A 43 -3.83 3.95 1.80
N MET A 44 -4.64 4.19 2.84
CA MET A 44 -6.02 4.70 2.71
C MET A 44 -6.08 6.13 2.16
N GLU A 45 -5.06 6.95 2.44
CA GLU A 45 -4.92 8.30 1.89
C GLU A 45 -4.35 8.33 0.46
N CYS A 46 -3.92 7.17 -0.05
CA CYS A 46 -3.44 7.06 -1.43
C CYS A 46 -4.62 7.30 -2.39
N ARG A 47 -4.37 7.99 -3.51
CA ARG A 47 -5.37 8.26 -4.56
C ARG A 47 -5.19 7.37 -5.80
N SER A 48 -4.28 6.39 -5.74
CA SER A 48 -3.90 5.53 -6.86
C SER A 48 -4.48 4.12 -6.77
N TRP A 49 -5.64 3.97 -6.14
CA TRP A 49 -6.38 2.71 -6.05
C TRP A 49 -7.35 2.56 -7.23
N GLU A 50 -7.51 1.32 -7.69
CA GLU A 50 -8.17 0.98 -8.95
C GLU A 50 -9.71 0.95 -8.89
N ALA A 51 -10.37 1.15 -7.74
CA ALA A 51 -11.84 1.31 -7.68
C ALA A 51 -12.35 2.66 -8.24
N ARG A 52 -11.61 3.23 -9.20
CA ARG A 52 -11.98 4.34 -10.09
C ARG A 52 -12.26 3.87 -11.53
N LYS A 53 -12.56 2.59 -11.72
CA LYS A 53 -13.20 2.08 -12.94
C LYS A 53 -14.60 1.60 -12.62
#